data_AF-A0A928BZC3-F1
#
_entry.id   AF-A0A928BZC3-F1
#
_cell.length_a   1.000
_cell.length_b   1.000
_cell.length_c   1.000
_cell.angle_alpha   90.00
_cell.angle_beta   90.00
_cell.angle_gamma   90.00
#
_symmetry.space_group_name_H-M   'P 1'
#
loop_
_entity.id
_entity.type
_entity.pdbx_description
1 polymer ?
#
loop_
_entity_poly.entity_id
_entity_poly.type
_entity_poly.pdbx_seq_one_letter_code
_entity_poly.pdbx_strand_id
1 'polypeptide(L)'
;MKTRIIFALAAAMMLTGCITTKNSAPAIIESDISNANDDYERYVLTYYPLAIEQMNRYSIPASITLAQGLLESGAGKSELARKSNNHFGIKADKSWNGSTVSSMDNGKLCKFRKYKKVGESYEDHSKFLAGRERYASLFRLKKNDYEGWAKGLKKAGYAEDRQYPQKLISLIERYGLCKYDNYKPGNTPQKNPGNAQSINGIPFITAGSGELMIDIAHRTGVSVGKLRKYNDIKDKREPRAGERLYTKKKKSKAAKGSDFHTTQNGESLYSIAQDYGIRLMKLYELNPQYKSYTKLKVGDVIRLR
;
A
#
# COMPACT_ATOMS: atom_id res chain seq x y z
N MET A 1 20.79 -64.24 -38.66
CA MET A 1 19.63 -63.30 -38.74
C MET A 1 19.39 -62.77 -37.33
N LYS A 2 19.99 -61.65 -36.90
CA LYS A 2 19.59 -60.24 -37.09
C LYS A 2 18.18 -59.88 -36.57
N THR A 3 18.15 -59.52 -35.28
CA THR A 3 17.62 -58.28 -34.69
C THR A 3 16.26 -57.74 -35.15
N ARG A 4 15.31 -57.59 -34.21
CA ARG A 4 14.48 -56.37 -34.09
C ARG A 4 14.15 -56.07 -32.63
N ILE A 5 14.61 -54.89 -32.23
CA ILE A 5 14.33 -54.11 -31.02
C ILE A 5 12.98 -53.44 -31.19
N ILE A 6 12.10 -53.49 -30.17
CA ILE A 6 11.02 -52.51 -30.01
C ILE A 6 11.03 -52.04 -28.56
N PHE A 7 11.38 -50.75 -28.41
CA PHE A 7 11.29 -49.96 -27.20
C PHE A 7 9.80 -49.74 -26.85
N ALA A 8 9.37 -50.13 -25.64
CA ALA A 8 8.14 -49.62 -25.07
C ALA A 8 8.50 -48.40 -24.19
N LEU A 9 8.11 -47.21 -24.66
CA LEU A 9 8.17 -45.96 -23.92
C LEU A 9 7.36 -46.07 -22.62
N ALA A 10 8.00 -45.90 -21.48
CA ALA A 10 7.33 -45.57 -20.24
C ALA A 10 6.86 -44.11 -20.32
N ALA A 11 5.57 -43.90 -20.54
CA ALA A 11 4.94 -42.59 -20.38
C ALA A 11 4.82 -42.29 -18.88
N ALA A 12 5.80 -41.57 -18.33
CA ALA A 12 5.69 -40.97 -17.01
C ALA A 12 4.59 -39.89 -17.09
N MET A 13 3.41 -40.18 -16.54
CA MET A 13 2.41 -39.17 -16.19
C MET A 13 3.06 -38.21 -15.18
N MET A 14 3.60 -37.10 -15.67
CA MET A 14 3.80 -35.93 -14.82
C MET A 14 2.42 -35.46 -14.42
N LEU A 15 2.02 -35.82 -13.20
CA LEU A 15 1.02 -35.09 -12.44
C LEU A 15 1.54 -33.65 -12.34
N THR A 16 1.14 -32.81 -13.29
CA THR A 16 1.16 -31.36 -13.14
C THR A 16 0.23 -31.03 -11.99
N GLY A 17 0.78 -31.08 -10.78
CA GLY A 17 0.18 -30.50 -9.61
C GLY A 17 -0.08 -29.04 -9.92
N CYS A 18 -1.35 -28.71 -10.13
CA CYS A 18 -1.81 -27.35 -10.17
C CYS A 18 -1.44 -26.73 -8.82
N ILE A 19 -0.35 -25.96 -8.78
CA ILE A 19 -0.03 -25.10 -7.66
C ILE A 19 -1.13 -24.05 -7.65
N THR A 20 -2.21 -24.36 -6.94
CA THR A 20 -3.18 -23.38 -6.51
C THR A 20 -2.43 -22.48 -5.53
N THR A 21 -1.88 -21.37 -6.03
CA THR A 21 -1.43 -20.29 -5.17
C THR A 21 -2.67 -19.76 -4.47
N LYS A 22 -2.96 -20.31 -3.30
CA LYS A 22 -3.81 -19.66 -2.32
C LYS A 22 -3.15 -18.30 -2.10
N ASN A 23 -3.73 -17.25 -2.67
CA ASN A 23 -3.42 -15.86 -2.37
C ASN A 23 -3.85 -15.60 -0.92
N SER A 24 -3.11 -16.17 0.03
CA SER A 24 -3.04 -15.64 1.37
C SER A 24 -2.34 -14.30 1.21
N ALA A 25 -2.97 -13.21 1.67
CA ALA A 25 -2.23 -11.96 1.85
C ALA A 25 -0.95 -12.29 2.65
N PRO A 26 0.25 -11.84 2.24
CA PRO A 26 1.46 -12.13 2.99
C PRO A 26 1.26 -11.73 4.46
N ALA A 27 1.72 -12.53 5.41
CA ALA A 27 1.51 -12.34 6.87
C ALA A 27 1.87 -10.92 7.38
N ILE A 28 2.66 -10.16 6.63
CA ILE A 28 2.91 -8.73 6.87
C ILE A 28 1.64 -7.88 6.74
N ILE A 29 0.86 -8.07 5.67
CA ILE A 29 -0.41 -7.37 5.43
C ILE A 29 -1.34 -7.62 6.61
N GLU A 30 -1.42 -8.85 7.12
CA GLU A 30 -2.23 -9.16 8.31
C GLU A 30 -1.78 -8.36 9.54
N SER A 31 -0.47 -8.19 9.74
CA SER A 31 0.06 -7.39 10.85
C SER A 31 -0.15 -5.88 10.70
N ASP A 32 -0.16 -5.35 9.47
CA ASP A 32 -0.50 -3.94 9.24
C ASP A 32 -2.00 -3.69 9.35
N ILE A 33 -2.81 -4.62 8.84
CA ILE A 33 -4.27 -4.65 9.04
C ILE A 33 -4.62 -4.68 10.53
N SER A 34 -3.90 -5.46 11.34
CA SER A 34 -4.15 -5.53 12.78
C SER A 34 -3.71 -4.27 13.54
N ASN A 35 -2.72 -3.52 13.03
CA ASN A 35 -2.19 -2.30 13.64
C ASN A 35 -2.78 -1.01 13.04
N ALA A 36 -3.71 -1.11 12.09
CA ALA A 36 -4.40 0.05 11.53
C ALA A 36 -5.11 0.85 12.63
N ASN A 37 -4.99 2.18 12.59
CA ASN A 37 -5.55 3.07 13.61
C ASN A 37 -7.08 3.14 13.56
N ASP A 38 -7.66 2.84 12.39
CA ASP A 38 -9.10 2.74 12.18
C ASP A 38 -9.43 1.73 11.07
N ASP A 39 -10.72 1.48 10.87
CA ASP A 39 -11.20 0.55 9.83
C ASP A 39 -10.93 1.06 8.41
N TYR A 40 -10.75 2.37 8.22
CA TYR A 40 -10.50 2.97 6.91
C TYR A 40 -9.05 2.71 6.48
N GLU A 41 -8.08 2.88 7.38
CA GLU A 41 -6.69 2.52 7.15
C GLU A 41 -6.56 1.01 6.89
N ARG A 42 -7.31 0.18 7.63
CA ARG A 42 -7.35 -1.27 7.37
C ARG A 42 -7.87 -1.57 5.97
N TYR A 43 -8.95 -0.93 5.57
CA TYR A 43 -9.54 -1.10 4.24
C TYR A 43 -8.57 -0.69 3.14
N VAL A 44 -7.90 0.46 3.29
CA VAL A 44 -6.88 0.94 2.34
C VAL A 44 -5.76 -0.09 2.22
N LEU A 45 -5.18 -0.54 3.32
CA LEU A 45 -4.11 -1.54 3.32
C LEU A 45 -4.53 -2.86 2.67
N THR A 46 -5.80 -3.23 2.82
CA THR A 46 -6.35 -4.47 2.24
C THR A 46 -6.54 -4.35 0.73
N TYR A 47 -7.05 -3.21 0.24
CA TYR A 47 -7.55 -3.11 -1.14
C TYR A 47 -6.79 -2.16 -2.06
N TYR A 48 -5.78 -1.43 -1.58
CA TYR A 48 -4.95 -0.60 -2.46
C TYR A 48 -4.31 -1.38 -3.63
N PRO A 49 -3.90 -2.66 -3.51
CA PRO A 49 -3.33 -3.38 -4.64
C PRO A 49 -4.36 -3.57 -5.76
N LEU A 50 -5.63 -3.85 -5.40
CA LEU A 50 -6.72 -3.94 -6.37
C LEU A 50 -6.98 -2.60 -7.03
N ALA A 51 -7.00 -1.50 -6.28
CA ALA A 51 -7.20 -0.17 -6.86
C ALA A 51 -6.09 0.22 -7.84
N ILE A 52 -4.82 -0.12 -7.54
CA ILE A 52 -3.71 0.07 -8.47
C ILE A 52 -3.87 -0.81 -9.72
N GLU A 53 -4.25 -2.08 -9.54
CA GLU A 53 -4.51 -2.99 -10.66
C GLU A 53 -5.59 -2.41 -11.59
N GLN A 54 -6.72 -1.99 -11.02
CA GLN A 54 -7.83 -1.39 -11.75
C GLN A 54 -7.42 -0.07 -12.42
N MET A 55 -6.64 0.76 -11.75
CA MET A 55 -6.09 1.97 -12.32
C MET A 55 -5.21 1.70 -13.54
N ASN A 56 -4.38 0.65 -13.50
CA ASN A 56 -3.51 0.31 -14.62
C ASN A 56 -4.28 -0.31 -15.79
N ARG A 57 -5.37 -1.04 -15.52
CA ARG A 57 -6.19 -1.69 -16.54
C ARG A 57 -7.24 -0.76 -17.17
N TYR A 58 -7.82 0.15 -16.38
CA TYR A 58 -8.97 0.98 -16.76
C TYR A 58 -8.68 2.47 -16.74
N SER A 59 -7.50 2.92 -16.32
CA SER A 59 -7.13 4.34 -16.25
C SER A 59 -7.99 5.20 -15.31
N ILE A 60 -8.62 4.59 -14.31
CA ILE A 60 -9.30 5.29 -13.20
C ILE A 60 -8.27 5.53 -12.09
N PRO A 61 -8.09 6.74 -11.54
CA PRO A 61 -7.14 6.96 -10.45
C PRO A 61 -7.38 5.99 -9.28
N ALA A 62 -6.33 5.34 -8.78
CA ALA A 62 -6.44 4.39 -7.68
C ALA A 62 -7.01 5.05 -6.42
N SER A 63 -6.69 6.33 -6.19
CA SER A 63 -7.25 7.15 -5.12
C SER A 63 -8.77 7.27 -5.21
N ILE A 64 -9.31 7.43 -6.42
CA ILE A 64 -10.76 7.50 -6.69
C ILE A 64 -11.41 6.15 -6.39
N THR A 65 -10.86 5.06 -6.94
CA THR A 65 -11.40 3.72 -6.68
C THR A 65 -11.39 3.37 -5.19
N LEU A 66 -10.32 3.71 -4.46
CA LEU A 66 -10.24 3.49 -3.01
C LEU A 66 -11.22 4.37 -2.24
N ALA A 67 -11.32 5.66 -2.56
CA ALA A 67 -12.20 6.58 -1.86
C ALA A 67 -13.67 6.22 -2.05
N GLN A 68 -14.07 5.83 -3.28
CA GLN A 68 -15.42 5.32 -3.54
C GLN A 68 -15.64 4.02 -2.78
N GLY A 69 -14.72 3.05 -2.87
CA GLY A 69 -14.83 1.80 -2.13
C GLY A 69 -14.99 2.03 -0.61
N LEU A 70 -14.20 2.92 -0.02
CA LEU A 70 -14.31 3.31 1.39
C LEU A 70 -15.68 3.89 1.72
N LEU A 71 -16.14 4.86 0.94
CA LEU A 71 -17.37 5.58 1.18
C LEU A 71 -18.60 4.68 1.03
N GLU A 72 -18.71 4.00 -0.11
CA GLU A 72 -19.89 3.20 -0.49
C GLU A 72 -20.05 1.93 0.37
N SER A 73 -18.93 1.35 0.80
CA SER A 73 -18.95 0.14 1.63
C SER A 73 -18.90 0.41 3.14
N GLY A 74 -18.77 1.68 3.55
CA GLY A 74 -18.50 2.04 4.95
C GLY A 74 -17.23 1.35 5.48
N ALA A 75 -16.15 1.42 4.70
CA ALA A 75 -14.90 0.68 4.91
C ALA A 75 -15.10 -0.85 5.02
N GLY A 76 -15.95 -1.41 4.15
CA GLY A 76 -16.24 -2.84 4.03
C GLY A 76 -17.23 -3.37 5.07
N LYS A 77 -17.75 -2.50 5.95
CA LYS A 77 -18.59 -2.89 7.08
C LYS A 77 -20.08 -2.86 6.79
N SER A 78 -20.51 -2.20 5.70
CA SER A 78 -21.92 -2.16 5.34
C SER A 78 -22.48 -3.56 5.16
N GLU A 79 -23.77 -3.72 5.47
CA GLU A 79 -24.44 -5.03 5.34
C GLU A 79 -24.35 -5.56 3.91
N LEU A 80 -24.53 -4.66 2.92
CA LEU A 80 -24.39 -5.00 1.51
C LEU A 80 -23.00 -5.55 1.19
N ALA A 81 -21.93 -4.84 1.62
CA ALA A 81 -20.56 -5.27 1.39
C ALA A 81 -20.29 -6.65 2.03
N ARG A 82 -20.68 -6.83 3.29
CA ARG A 82 -20.45 -8.10 4.02
C ARG A 82 -21.22 -9.29 3.46
N LYS A 83 -22.46 -9.09 3.01
CA LYS A 83 -23.32 -10.18 2.50
C LYS A 83 -23.05 -10.54 1.04
N SER A 84 -22.42 -9.65 0.28
CA SER A 84 -22.35 -9.78 -1.17
C SER A 84 -21.02 -9.43 -1.82
N ASN A 85 -20.02 -9.03 -1.04
CA ASN A 85 -18.76 -8.48 -1.53
C ASN A 85 -18.94 -7.27 -2.47
N ASN A 86 -20.11 -6.61 -2.46
CA ASN A 86 -20.39 -5.45 -3.30
C ASN A 86 -19.98 -4.17 -2.57
N HIS A 87 -18.77 -3.70 -2.86
CA HIS A 87 -18.18 -2.55 -2.19
C HIS A 87 -18.58 -1.20 -2.80
N PHE A 88 -19.28 -1.20 -3.93
CA PHE A 88 -19.60 0.01 -4.71
C PHE A 88 -21.10 0.23 -4.90
N GLY A 89 -21.95 -0.58 -4.26
CA GLY A 89 -23.40 -0.43 -4.33
C GLY A 89 -24.00 -0.68 -5.73
N ILE A 90 -23.33 -1.44 -6.60
CA ILE A 90 -23.79 -1.60 -7.99
C ILE A 90 -25.09 -2.41 -8.02
N LYS A 91 -26.15 -1.79 -8.54
CA LYS A 91 -27.47 -2.41 -8.71
C LYS A 91 -27.44 -3.48 -9.80
N ALA A 92 -28.25 -4.51 -9.62
CA ALA A 92 -28.47 -5.54 -10.64
C ALA A 92 -29.51 -5.01 -11.64
N ASP A 93 -29.05 -4.59 -12.82
CA ASP A 93 -29.90 -4.23 -13.94
C ASP A 93 -30.22 -5.47 -14.81
N LYS A 94 -30.98 -5.27 -15.90
CA LYS A 94 -31.39 -6.38 -16.79
C LYS A 94 -30.22 -7.10 -17.47
N SER A 95 -29.04 -6.48 -17.54
CA SER A 95 -27.84 -7.09 -18.14
C SER A 95 -27.09 -7.98 -17.15
N TRP A 96 -27.41 -7.92 -15.85
CA TRP A 96 -26.76 -8.71 -14.83
C TRP A 96 -27.32 -10.14 -14.78
N ASN A 97 -26.47 -11.12 -15.09
CA ASN A 97 -26.80 -12.56 -15.05
C ASN A 97 -26.21 -13.29 -13.83
N GLY A 98 -25.49 -12.58 -12.95
CA GLY A 98 -24.86 -13.15 -11.76
C GLY A 98 -25.81 -13.22 -10.57
N SER A 99 -25.28 -13.67 -9.42
CA SER A 99 -26.02 -13.68 -8.16
C SER A 99 -26.44 -12.27 -7.73
N THR A 100 -27.53 -12.18 -6.98
CA THR A 100 -28.04 -10.90 -6.45
C THR A 100 -28.32 -10.98 -4.96
N VAL A 101 -28.36 -9.82 -4.31
CA VAL A 101 -28.91 -9.65 -2.95
C VAL A 101 -29.91 -8.50 -2.96
N SER A 102 -31.04 -8.65 -2.27
CA SER A 102 -31.98 -7.56 -2.07
C SER A 102 -31.60 -6.78 -0.82
N SER A 103 -31.63 -5.45 -0.89
CA SER A 103 -31.36 -4.56 0.26
C SER A 103 -32.15 -3.27 0.12
N MET A 104 -32.40 -2.59 1.23
CA MET A 104 -33.12 -1.31 1.25
C MET A 104 -32.18 -0.18 0.83
N ASP A 105 -32.62 0.64 -0.11
CA ASP A 105 -31.91 1.83 -0.58
C ASP A 105 -32.90 2.99 -0.62
N ASN A 106 -32.67 4.00 0.22
CA ASN A 106 -33.57 5.14 0.42
C ASN A 106 -35.05 4.75 0.63
N GLY A 107 -35.29 3.76 1.50
CA GLY A 107 -36.64 3.27 1.81
C GLY A 107 -37.27 2.38 0.75
N LYS A 108 -36.55 2.06 -0.34
CA LYS A 108 -37.01 1.17 -1.41
C LYS A 108 -36.20 -0.11 -1.48
N LEU A 109 -36.87 -1.25 -1.53
CA LEU A 109 -36.20 -2.54 -1.77
C LEU A 109 -35.61 -2.57 -3.18
N CYS A 110 -34.29 -2.69 -3.27
CA CYS A 110 -33.54 -2.75 -4.52
C CYS A 110 -32.75 -4.07 -4.62
N LYS A 111 -32.51 -4.53 -5.86
CA LYS A 111 -31.62 -5.67 -6.13
C LYS A 111 -30.22 -5.19 -6.46
N PHE A 112 -29.23 -5.75 -5.79
CA PHE A 112 -27.81 -5.45 -5.97
C PHE A 112 -27.06 -6.67 -6.50
N ARG A 113 -25.98 -6.41 -7.25
CA ARG A 113 -25.05 -7.45 -7.72
C ARG A 113 -24.37 -8.10 -6.51
N LYS A 114 -24.13 -9.42 -6.58
CA LYS A 114 -23.40 -10.19 -5.57
C LYS A 114 -22.21 -10.89 -6.22
N TYR A 115 -21.07 -10.81 -5.54
CA TYR A 115 -19.79 -11.30 -6.03
C TYR A 115 -19.21 -12.38 -5.10
N LYS A 116 -18.36 -13.24 -5.65
CA LYS A 116 -17.68 -14.30 -4.88
C LYS A 116 -16.55 -13.74 -4.01
N LYS A 117 -15.89 -12.68 -4.49
CA LYS A 117 -14.78 -12.00 -3.80
C LYS A 117 -14.83 -10.50 -4.05
N VAL A 118 -14.26 -9.71 -3.13
CA VAL A 118 -14.25 -8.24 -3.23
C VAL A 118 -13.63 -7.73 -4.53
N GLY A 119 -12.56 -8.38 -5.00
CA GLY A 119 -11.91 -8.01 -6.26
C GLY A 119 -12.81 -8.06 -7.50
N GLU A 120 -13.84 -8.91 -7.52
CA GLU A 120 -14.83 -8.92 -8.61
C GLU A 120 -15.69 -7.66 -8.60
N SER A 121 -15.98 -7.08 -7.43
CA SER A 121 -16.69 -5.79 -7.35
C SER A 121 -15.84 -4.62 -7.81
N TYR A 122 -14.52 -4.66 -7.56
CA TYR A 122 -13.57 -3.66 -8.06
C TYR A 122 -13.46 -3.68 -9.58
N GLU A 123 -13.39 -4.89 -10.14
CA GLU A 123 -13.42 -5.11 -11.59
C GLU A 123 -14.73 -4.59 -12.21
N ASP A 124 -15.88 -4.96 -11.64
CA ASP A 124 -17.18 -4.57 -12.18
C ASP A 124 -17.44 -3.07 -12.05
N HIS A 125 -16.99 -2.44 -10.96
CA HIS A 125 -17.00 -0.98 -10.81
C HIS A 125 -16.17 -0.29 -11.89
N SER A 126 -14.98 -0.81 -12.20
CA SER A 126 -14.13 -0.21 -13.21
C SER A 126 -14.71 -0.35 -14.61
N LYS A 127 -15.30 -1.51 -14.93
CA LYS A 127 -16.08 -1.71 -16.17
C LYS A 127 -17.31 -0.81 -16.23
N PHE A 128 -18.00 -0.60 -15.10
CA PHE A 128 -19.15 0.27 -15.03
C PHE A 128 -18.80 1.72 -15.38
N LEU A 129 -17.68 2.24 -14.86
CA LEU A 129 -17.21 3.59 -15.19
C LEU A 129 -16.66 3.67 -16.61
N ALA A 130 -15.81 2.73 -17.02
CA ALA A 130 -15.17 2.75 -18.34
C ALA A 130 -16.14 2.47 -19.49
N GLY A 131 -17.17 1.67 -19.26
CA GLY A 131 -18.12 1.22 -20.30
C GLY A 131 -19.31 2.14 -20.53
N ARG A 132 -19.46 3.25 -19.79
CA ARG A 132 -20.62 4.14 -19.90
C ARG A 132 -20.21 5.52 -20.40
N GLU A 133 -20.80 5.93 -21.51
CA GLU A 133 -20.50 7.20 -22.20
C GLU A 133 -20.58 8.44 -21.29
N ARG A 134 -21.53 8.46 -20.34
CA ARG A 134 -21.68 9.55 -19.36
C ARG A 134 -20.40 9.85 -18.56
N TYR A 135 -19.51 8.86 -18.38
CA TYR A 135 -18.24 9.01 -17.67
C TYR A 135 -17.04 9.21 -18.60
N ALA A 136 -17.20 9.13 -19.93
CA ALA A 136 -16.10 9.18 -20.90
C ALA A 136 -15.24 10.44 -20.76
N SER A 137 -15.82 11.57 -20.34
CA SER A 137 -15.08 12.80 -20.11
C SER A 137 -14.04 12.73 -18.99
N LEU A 138 -14.23 11.85 -18.00
CA LEU A 138 -13.31 11.67 -16.88
C LEU A 138 -11.98 11.05 -17.33
N PHE A 139 -12.04 10.16 -18.32
CA PHE A 139 -10.86 9.47 -18.87
C PHE A 139 -9.96 10.38 -19.72
N ARG A 140 -10.36 11.65 -19.95
CA ARG A 140 -9.52 12.68 -20.57
C ARG A 140 -8.75 13.51 -19.53
N LEU A 141 -9.09 13.38 -18.25
CA LEU A 141 -8.39 14.07 -17.17
C LEU A 141 -7.02 13.43 -16.93
N LYS A 142 -6.12 14.20 -16.31
CA LYS A 142 -4.83 13.65 -15.87
C LYS A 142 -5.06 12.57 -14.81
N LYS A 143 -4.23 11.53 -14.82
CA LYS A 143 -4.33 10.40 -13.90
C LYS A 143 -4.23 10.79 -12.41
N ASN A 144 -3.59 11.92 -12.11
CA ASN A 144 -3.46 12.46 -10.76
C ASN A 144 -4.49 13.57 -10.42
N ASP A 145 -5.45 13.87 -11.31
CA ASP A 145 -6.50 14.87 -11.10
C ASP A 145 -7.72 14.26 -10.38
N TYR A 146 -7.51 13.81 -9.14
CA TYR A 146 -8.58 13.20 -8.37
C TYR A 146 -9.70 14.20 -8.04
N GLU A 147 -9.40 15.50 -7.94
CA GLU A 147 -10.43 16.53 -7.73
C GLU A 147 -11.35 16.66 -8.94
N GLY A 148 -10.78 16.71 -10.15
CA GLY A 148 -11.52 16.73 -11.40
C GLY A 148 -12.37 15.48 -11.55
N TRP A 149 -11.82 14.31 -11.21
CA TRP A 149 -12.57 13.05 -11.18
C TRP A 149 -13.73 13.10 -10.19
N ALA A 150 -13.53 13.57 -8.95
CA ALA A 150 -14.58 13.63 -7.94
C ALA A 150 -15.74 14.57 -8.35
N LYS A 151 -15.40 15.77 -8.86
CA LYS A 151 -16.37 16.75 -9.39
C LYS A 151 -17.08 16.19 -10.62
N GLY A 152 -16.33 15.55 -11.51
CA GLY A 152 -16.82 14.98 -12.75
C GLY A 152 -17.75 13.78 -12.55
N LEU A 153 -17.45 12.88 -11.59
CA LEU A 153 -18.34 11.77 -11.21
C LEU A 153 -19.71 12.27 -10.76
N LYS A 154 -19.72 13.33 -9.94
CA LYS A 154 -20.97 13.99 -9.53
C LYS A 154 -21.70 14.60 -10.72
N LYS A 155 -21.00 15.37 -11.57
CA LYS A 155 -21.58 16.00 -12.76
C LYS A 155 -22.15 14.96 -13.74
N ALA A 156 -21.45 13.84 -13.90
CA ALA A 156 -21.90 12.72 -14.71
C ALA A 156 -23.09 11.99 -14.07
N GLY A 157 -23.40 12.21 -12.79
CA GLY A 157 -24.54 11.69 -12.05
C GLY A 157 -24.29 10.32 -11.41
N TYR A 158 -23.07 10.07 -10.93
CA TYR A 158 -22.75 8.87 -10.15
C TYR A 158 -23.52 8.83 -8.81
N ALA A 159 -23.62 9.98 -8.13
CA ALA A 159 -24.32 10.11 -6.85
C ALA A 159 -25.27 11.31 -6.82
N GLU A 160 -26.37 11.21 -6.08
CA GLU A 160 -27.35 12.29 -5.87
C GLU A 160 -26.90 13.30 -4.80
N ASP A 161 -26.06 12.88 -3.86
CA ASP A 161 -25.51 13.73 -2.81
C ASP A 161 -24.68 14.89 -3.40
N ARG A 162 -24.98 16.13 -2.99
CA ARG A 162 -24.26 17.33 -3.43
C ARG A 162 -22.84 17.41 -2.85
N GLN A 163 -22.61 16.81 -1.68
CA GLN A 163 -21.30 16.79 -1.01
C GLN A 163 -20.41 15.62 -1.47
N TYR A 164 -20.88 14.80 -2.41
CA TYR A 164 -20.14 13.62 -2.88
C TYR A 164 -18.70 13.94 -3.31
N PRO A 165 -18.43 15.00 -4.11
CA PRO A 165 -17.05 15.34 -4.47
C PRO A 165 -16.18 15.64 -3.26
N GLN A 166 -16.67 16.45 -2.32
CA GLN A 166 -15.95 16.86 -1.12
C GLN A 166 -15.69 15.67 -0.19
N LYS A 167 -16.63 14.72 -0.10
CA LYS A 167 -16.44 13.48 0.67
C LYS A 167 -15.29 12.65 0.09
N LEU A 168 -15.24 12.46 -1.24
CA LEU A 168 -14.15 11.74 -1.89
C LEU A 168 -12.81 12.45 -1.69
N ILE A 169 -12.75 13.76 -1.98
CA ILE A 169 -11.53 14.57 -1.80
C ILE A 169 -11.03 14.48 -0.36
N SER A 170 -11.92 14.63 0.62
CA SER A 170 -11.55 14.54 2.04
C SER A 170 -10.98 13.17 2.43
N LEU A 171 -11.51 12.07 1.87
CA LEU A 171 -10.97 10.73 2.10
C LEU A 171 -9.60 10.55 1.44
N ILE A 172 -9.44 11.04 0.22
CA ILE A 172 -8.18 10.97 -0.53
C ILE A 172 -7.07 11.71 0.21
N GLU A 173 -7.35 12.91 0.70
CA GLU A 173 -6.38 13.74 1.42
C GLU A 173 -6.08 13.18 2.81
N ARG A 174 -7.12 12.85 3.60
CA ARG A 174 -6.96 12.36 4.97
C ARG A 174 -6.14 11.07 5.05
N TYR A 175 -6.34 10.16 4.10
CA TYR A 175 -5.64 8.87 4.07
C TYR A 175 -4.47 8.85 3.07
N GLY A 176 -4.15 9.99 2.44
CA GLY A 176 -3.04 10.13 1.51
C GLY A 176 -3.12 9.17 0.33
N LEU A 177 -4.31 8.97 -0.24
CA LEU A 177 -4.56 7.95 -1.26
C LEU A 177 -3.97 8.32 -2.63
N CYS A 178 -3.73 9.60 -2.89
CA CYS A 178 -3.16 10.09 -4.15
C CYS A 178 -1.75 9.54 -4.45
N LYS A 179 -1.04 9.05 -3.42
CA LYS A 179 0.26 8.36 -3.60
C LYS A 179 0.16 7.13 -4.49
N TYR A 180 -1.03 6.50 -4.55
CA TYR A 180 -1.27 5.34 -5.40
C TYR A 180 -1.50 5.72 -6.87
N ASP A 181 -1.87 6.96 -7.19
CA ASP A 181 -2.20 7.38 -8.57
C ASP A 181 -0.97 7.41 -9.50
N ASN A 182 0.19 7.68 -8.90
CA ASN A 182 1.47 7.70 -9.58
C ASN A 182 2.26 6.40 -9.39
N TYR A 183 1.66 5.39 -8.78
CA TYR A 183 2.33 4.14 -8.51
C TYR A 183 2.67 3.42 -9.83
N LYS A 184 3.96 3.14 -10.02
CA LYS A 184 4.46 2.35 -11.14
C LYS A 184 5.05 1.05 -10.58
N PRO A 185 4.41 -0.12 -10.78
CA PRO A 185 5.04 -1.37 -10.44
C PRO A 185 6.33 -1.54 -11.27
N GLY A 186 7.46 -1.83 -10.62
CA GLY A 186 8.67 -2.30 -11.32
C GLY A 186 9.85 -1.33 -11.49
N ASN A 187 9.93 -0.23 -10.74
CA ASN A 187 11.18 0.58 -10.69
C ASN A 187 11.96 0.47 -9.38
N THR A 188 11.60 -0.49 -8.51
CA THR A 188 12.51 -0.95 -7.47
C THR A 188 13.56 -1.81 -8.16
N PRO A 189 14.86 -1.47 -8.06
CA PRO A 189 15.89 -2.42 -8.44
C PRO A 189 15.60 -3.70 -7.65
N GLN A 190 15.27 -4.79 -8.36
CA GLN A 190 15.45 -6.14 -7.85
C GLN A 190 16.97 -6.31 -7.63
N LYS A 191 17.51 -5.69 -6.58
CA LYS A 191 18.72 -6.21 -5.98
C LYS A 191 18.25 -7.38 -5.13
N ASN A 192 18.66 -8.56 -5.58
CA ASN A 192 18.63 -9.84 -4.88
C ASN A 192 18.50 -9.68 -3.36
N PRO A 193 17.79 -10.56 -2.65
CA PRO A 193 17.96 -10.72 -1.19
C PRO A 193 19.40 -11.13 -0.77
N GLY A 194 20.37 -11.10 -1.70
CA GLY A 194 21.78 -11.40 -1.49
C GLY A 194 22.52 -10.23 -0.87
N ASN A 195 23.02 -10.47 0.35
CA ASN A 195 23.68 -9.59 1.30
C ASN A 195 22.73 -8.64 2.02
N ALA A 196 22.10 -9.16 3.08
CA ALA A 196 21.46 -8.35 4.11
C ALA A 196 22.48 -7.36 4.69
N GLN A 197 22.52 -6.15 4.12
CA GLN A 197 23.34 -5.08 4.64
C GLN A 197 22.90 -4.81 6.07
N SER A 198 23.86 -4.70 6.97
CA SER A 198 23.59 -4.43 8.37
C SER A 198 24.54 -3.38 8.90
N ILE A 199 24.03 -2.56 9.80
CA ILE A 199 24.84 -1.61 10.57
C ILE A 199 24.60 -1.95 12.02
N ASN A 200 25.70 -2.05 12.77
CA ASN A 200 25.63 -2.44 14.18
C ASN A 200 24.88 -3.78 14.38
N GLY A 201 24.99 -4.70 13.41
CA GLY A 201 24.29 -6.00 13.38
C GLY A 201 22.78 -5.91 13.14
N ILE A 202 22.27 -4.77 12.67
CA ILE A 202 20.85 -4.53 12.44
C ILE A 202 20.62 -4.46 10.93
N PRO A 203 19.79 -5.35 10.37
CA PRO A 203 19.51 -5.35 8.93
C PRO A 203 18.77 -4.07 8.52
N PHE A 204 19.12 -3.55 7.37
CA PHE A 204 18.43 -2.45 6.72
C PHE A 204 18.25 -2.72 5.22
N ILE A 205 17.35 -1.97 4.61
CA ILE A 205 17.12 -1.92 3.17
C ILE A 205 17.28 -0.47 2.70
N THR A 206 17.56 -0.29 1.42
CA THR A 206 17.57 1.04 0.80
C THR A 206 16.28 1.23 0.01
N ALA A 207 15.63 2.37 0.18
CA ALA A 207 14.40 2.69 -0.54
C ALA A 207 14.69 3.04 -2.01
N GLY A 208 13.91 2.46 -2.92
CA GLY A 208 13.92 2.80 -4.34
C GLY A 208 13.35 4.18 -4.63
N SER A 209 13.53 4.67 -5.86
CA SER A 209 12.93 5.94 -6.28
C SER A 209 11.40 5.83 -6.36
N GLY A 210 10.69 6.60 -5.53
CA GLY A 210 9.23 6.58 -5.46
C GLY A 210 8.63 5.33 -4.78
N GLU A 211 9.45 4.53 -4.10
CA GLU A 211 8.98 3.35 -3.35
C GLU A 211 8.12 3.78 -2.16
N LEU A 212 6.99 3.12 -1.94
CA LEU A 212 6.11 3.41 -0.80
C LEU A 212 6.50 2.54 0.41
N MET A 213 6.21 3.00 1.63
CA MET A 213 6.40 2.20 2.85
C MET A 213 5.74 0.82 2.76
N ILE A 214 4.61 0.73 2.06
CA ILE A 214 3.86 -0.52 1.94
C ILE A 214 4.56 -1.53 1.03
N ASP A 215 5.26 -1.09 -0.02
CA ASP A 215 6.08 -1.98 -0.87
C ASP A 215 7.22 -2.58 -0.07
N ILE A 216 7.87 -1.72 0.73
CA ILE A 216 8.94 -2.12 1.64
C ILE A 216 8.40 -3.12 2.66
N ALA A 217 7.22 -2.86 3.20
CA ALA A 217 6.59 -3.78 4.15
C ALA A 217 6.37 -5.16 3.52
N HIS A 218 5.76 -5.19 2.33
CA HIS A 218 5.48 -6.42 1.59
C HIS A 218 6.75 -7.24 1.33
N ARG A 219 7.82 -6.61 0.83
CA ARG A 219 9.05 -7.34 0.49
C ARG A 219 9.93 -7.68 1.69
N THR A 220 9.81 -6.97 2.81
CA THR A 220 10.73 -7.15 3.96
C THR A 220 10.19 -8.04 5.07
N GLY A 221 8.88 -8.32 5.13
CA GLY A 221 8.35 -8.96 6.34
C GLY A 221 7.88 -7.98 7.42
N VAL A 222 8.13 -6.67 7.26
CA VAL A 222 8.00 -5.71 8.36
C VAL A 222 6.86 -4.75 8.12
N SER A 223 5.89 -4.76 9.01
CA SER A 223 4.75 -3.85 8.98
C SER A 223 5.16 -2.36 8.80
N VAL A 224 4.38 -1.55 8.06
CA VAL A 224 4.59 -0.10 7.90
C VAL A 224 4.75 0.61 9.24
N GLY A 225 3.89 0.28 10.22
CA GLY A 225 3.99 0.83 11.56
C GLY A 225 5.32 0.50 12.24
N LYS A 226 5.79 -0.75 12.11
CA LYS A 226 7.10 -1.18 12.63
C LYS A 226 8.25 -0.51 11.88
N LEU A 227 8.20 -0.41 10.56
CA LEU A 227 9.20 0.30 9.76
C LEU A 227 9.35 1.75 10.22
N ARG A 228 8.25 2.48 10.37
CA ARG A 228 8.27 3.86 10.88
C ARG A 228 8.88 3.93 12.27
N LYS A 229 8.45 3.05 13.18
CA LYS A 229 8.94 2.98 14.56
C LYS A 229 10.43 2.65 14.65
N TYR A 230 10.93 1.70 13.86
CA TYR A 230 12.35 1.32 13.86
C TYR A 230 13.24 2.43 13.31
N ASN A 231 12.71 3.27 12.43
CA ASN A 231 13.44 4.33 11.74
C ASN A 231 13.21 5.72 12.35
N ASP A 232 12.61 5.80 13.53
CA ASP A 232 12.30 7.05 14.25
C ASP A 232 11.51 8.06 13.40
N ILE A 233 10.66 7.57 12.48
CA ILE A 233 9.81 8.40 11.61
C ILE A 233 8.50 8.67 12.35
N LYS A 234 8.32 9.93 12.80
CA LYS A 234 7.13 10.36 13.56
C LYS A 234 5.97 10.76 12.68
N ASP A 235 6.24 11.22 11.47
CA ASP A 235 5.21 11.61 10.51
C ASP A 235 4.77 10.42 9.63
N LYS A 236 3.76 10.65 8.79
CA LYS A 236 3.28 9.66 7.81
C LYS A 236 4.01 9.77 6.46
N ARG A 237 5.20 10.39 6.39
CA ARG A 237 5.92 10.57 5.11
C ARG A 237 6.31 9.24 4.47
N GLU A 238 6.41 9.22 3.15
CA GLU A 238 6.99 8.09 2.41
C GLU A 238 8.55 8.19 2.41
N PRO A 239 9.27 7.09 2.18
CA PRO A 239 10.74 7.13 2.19
C PRO A 239 11.28 7.90 0.99
N ARG A 240 12.45 8.51 1.17
CA ARG A 240 13.18 9.17 0.08
C ARG A 240 13.98 8.14 -0.71
N ALA A 241 14.20 8.39 -1.99
CA ALA A 241 15.09 7.57 -2.81
C ALA A 241 16.48 7.48 -2.15
N GLY A 242 17.03 6.27 -2.01
CA GLY A 242 18.31 6.04 -1.36
C GLY A 242 18.27 6.07 0.17
N GLU A 243 17.11 6.34 0.79
CA GLU A 243 16.98 6.35 2.25
C GLU A 243 17.14 4.93 2.82
N ARG A 244 17.99 4.79 3.83
CA ARG A 244 18.14 3.54 4.58
C ARG A 244 17.00 3.38 5.58
N LEU A 245 16.37 2.21 5.56
CA LEU A 245 15.34 1.83 6.50
C LEU A 245 15.70 0.51 7.18
N TYR A 246 15.85 0.56 8.50
CA TYR A 246 16.04 -0.60 9.34
C TYR A 246 14.79 -1.45 9.42
N THR A 247 14.96 -2.77 9.27
CA THR A 247 13.89 -3.77 9.35
C THR A 247 13.81 -4.40 10.75
N LYS A 248 14.70 -4.01 11.67
CA LYS A 248 14.66 -4.34 13.10
C LYS A 248 14.92 -3.10 13.95
N LYS A 249 14.51 -3.16 15.22
CA LYS A 249 14.69 -2.06 16.17
C LYS A 249 16.17 -1.70 16.32
N LYS A 250 16.49 -0.42 16.14
CA LYS A 250 17.84 0.13 16.36
C LYS A 250 18.31 -0.02 17.82
N LYS A 251 19.63 -0.07 18.05
CA LYS A 251 20.22 -0.24 19.39
C LYS A 251 20.18 1.08 20.19
N SER A 252 20.54 1.02 21.47
CA SER A 252 20.73 2.23 22.30
C SER A 252 22.09 2.88 22.13
N LYS A 253 23.06 2.18 21.55
CA LYS A 253 24.47 2.57 21.46
C LYS A 253 25.06 2.04 20.15
N ALA A 254 26.10 2.69 19.62
CA ALA A 254 26.86 2.20 18.45
C ALA A 254 27.55 0.86 18.73
N ALA A 255 28.19 0.27 17.73
CA ALA A 255 29.05 -0.90 17.91
C ALA A 255 30.28 -0.57 18.80
N LYS A 256 30.83 -1.56 19.50
CA LYS A 256 32.05 -1.37 20.32
C LYS A 256 33.18 -0.87 19.42
N GLY A 257 33.91 0.15 19.86
CA GLY A 257 34.96 0.82 19.06
C GLY A 257 34.47 2.05 18.29
N SER A 258 33.16 2.34 18.28
CA SER A 258 32.59 3.58 17.74
C SER A 258 32.03 4.42 18.88
N ASP A 259 32.89 4.95 19.74
CA ASP A 259 32.45 5.67 20.94
C ASP A 259 32.04 7.12 20.65
N PHE A 260 32.62 7.73 19.61
CA PHE A 260 32.36 9.12 19.21
C PHE A 260 32.23 9.26 17.69
N HIS A 261 31.56 10.33 17.27
CA HIS A 261 31.50 10.78 15.89
C HIS A 261 31.73 12.29 15.83
N THR A 262 32.55 12.74 14.89
CA THR A 262 32.80 14.17 14.66
C THR A 262 31.94 14.63 13.49
N THR A 263 31.02 15.54 13.76
CA THR A 263 30.02 16.00 12.80
C THR A 263 30.64 16.65 11.57
N GLN A 264 30.03 16.36 10.42
CA GLN A 264 30.36 16.87 9.10
C GLN A 264 29.28 17.86 8.62
N ASN A 265 29.60 18.56 7.54
CA ASN A 265 28.70 19.57 6.97
C ASN A 265 27.36 18.96 6.56
N GLY A 266 26.26 19.55 7.03
CA GLY A 266 24.90 19.12 6.69
C GLY A 266 24.36 17.92 7.46
N GLU A 267 25.13 17.35 8.39
CA GLU A 267 24.64 16.25 9.22
C GLU A 267 23.62 16.70 10.27
N SER A 268 22.79 15.75 10.66
CA SER A 268 21.83 15.88 11.75
C SER A 268 22.00 14.72 12.71
N LEU A 269 21.52 14.86 13.95
CA LEU A 269 21.47 13.72 14.86
C LEU A 269 20.63 12.57 14.30
N TYR A 270 19.64 12.87 13.45
CA TYR A 270 18.89 11.83 12.75
C TYR A 270 19.78 11.06 11.77
N SER A 271 20.54 11.72 10.90
CA SER A 271 21.42 11.04 9.94
C SER A 271 22.48 10.22 10.67
N ILE A 272 23.15 10.79 11.68
CA ILE A 272 24.13 10.10 12.52
C ILE A 272 23.49 8.87 13.20
N ALA A 273 22.28 9.00 13.74
CA ALA A 273 21.56 7.87 14.33
C ALA A 273 21.31 6.74 13.29
N GLN A 274 21.05 7.08 12.03
CA GLN A 274 20.95 6.11 10.93
C GLN A 274 22.32 5.56 10.50
N ASP A 275 23.41 6.30 10.59
CA ASP A 275 24.75 5.82 10.23
C ASP A 275 25.30 4.78 11.21
N TYR A 276 24.92 4.88 12.49
CA TYR A 276 25.40 3.99 13.55
C TYR A 276 24.35 2.97 14.04
N GLY A 277 23.15 2.96 13.47
CA GLY A 277 22.06 2.06 13.88
C GLY A 277 21.62 2.28 15.33
N ILE A 278 21.56 3.55 15.75
CA ILE A 278 21.16 3.97 17.10
C ILE A 278 19.75 4.58 17.03
N ARG A 279 18.93 4.34 18.05
CA ARG A 279 17.64 5.05 18.21
C ARG A 279 17.91 6.53 18.48
N LEU A 280 17.26 7.41 17.73
CA LEU A 280 17.47 8.87 17.84
C LEU A 280 17.29 9.36 19.29
N MET A 281 16.26 8.89 19.99
CA MET A 281 16.05 9.24 21.40
C MET A 281 17.21 8.83 22.32
N LYS A 282 17.85 7.68 22.04
CA LYS A 282 19.02 7.24 22.83
C LYS A 282 20.26 8.06 22.51
N LEU A 283 20.39 8.53 21.27
CA LEU A 283 21.46 9.46 20.90
C LEU A 283 21.29 10.81 21.63
N TYR A 284 20.06 11.31 21.77
CA TYR A 284 19.78 12.51 22.58
C TYR A 284 20.10 12.29 24.07
N GLU A 285 19.79 11.13 24.65
CA GLU A 285 20.13 10.82 26.05
C GLU A 285 21.65 10.81 26.28
N LEU A 286 22.44 10.33 25.31
CA LEU A 286 23.90 10.36 25.37
C LEU A 286 24.48 11.76 25.15
N ASN A 287 23.72 12.67 24.53
CA ASN A 287 24.14 14.03 24.21
C ASN A 287 23.06 15.05 24.59
N PRO A 288 22.79 15.25 25.90
CA PRO A 288 21.68 16.08 26.37
C PRO A 288 21.72 17.53 25.87
N GLN A 289 22.91 18.06 25.58
CA GLN A 289 23.12 19.43 25.09
C GLN A 289 22.47 19.72 23.72
N TYR A 290 22.13 18.68 22.94
CA TYR A 290 21.48 18.83 21.64
C TYR A 290 19.98 18.51 21.67
N LYS A 291 19.40 18.22 22.84
CA LYS A 291 17.99 17.83 23.00
C LYS A 291 16.99 18.94 22.60
N SER A 292 17.41 20.20 22.67
CA SER A 292 16.61 21.40 22.37
C SER A 292 16.62 21.83 20.89
N TYR A 293 16.98 20.93 19.96
CA TYR A 293 17.11 21.23 18.52
C TYR A 293 18.20 22.26 18.18
N THR A 294 19.26 22.33 18.98
CA THR A 294 20.47 23.06 18.60
C THR A 294 21.01 22.47 17.30
N LYS A 295 21.17 23.30 16.25
CA LYS A 295 21.77 22.88 14.99
C LYS A 295 23.20 22.43 15.25
N LEU A 296 23.56 21.22 14.79
CA LEU A 296 24.93 20.71 14.87
C LEU A 296 25.88 21.62 14.10
N LYS A 297 27.04 21.89 14.68
CA LYS A 297 28.15 22.60 14.03
C LYS A 297 29.20 21.60 13.61
N VAL A 298 29.79 21.79 12.43
CA VAL A 298 30.93 20.98 11.96
C VAL A 298 32.01 20.94 13.03
N GLY A 299 32.49 19.73 13.35
CA GLY A 299 33.47 19.52 14.41
C GLY A 299 32.87 19.21 15.79
N ASP A 300 31.55 19.33 15.98
CA ASP A 300 30.89 18.85 17.20
C ASP A 300 31.17 17.36 17.40
N VAL A 301 31.49 16.96 18.63
CA VAL A 301 31.78 15.56 18.99
C VAL A 301 30.53 14.94 19.61
N ILE A 302 29.93 13.97 18.91
CA ILE A 302 28.73 13.26 19.33
C ILE A 302 29.14 11.94 19.99
N ARG A 303 28.72 11.75 21.24
CA ARG A 303 28.87 10.51 21.99
C ARG A 303 27.88 9.46 21.48
N LEU A 304 28.39 8.27 21.17
CA LEU A 304 27.61 7.18 20.59
C LEU A 304 27.41 5.98 21.55
N ARG A 305 28.13 5.94 22.69
CA ARG A 305 28.10 4.84 23.66
C ARG A 305 28.16 5.28 25.12
#